data_AF-A0A2P5Y843-F1
#
_entry.id   AF-A0A2P5Y843-F1
#
_cell.length_a   1.000
_cell.length_b   1.000
_cell.length_c   1.000
_cell.angle_alpha   90.00
_cell.angle_beta   90.00
_cell.angle_gamma   90.00
#
_symmetry.space_group_name_H-M   'P 1'
#
loop_
_entity.id
_entity.type
_entity.pdbx_description
1 polymer ?
#
loop_
_entity_poly.entity_id
_entity_poly.type
_entity_poly.pdbx_seq_one_letter_code
_entity_poly.pdbx_strand_id
1 'polypeptide(L)'
;MSFLHFRLHFTIFLLLFHEIFSFPSNQTLFLPLRKTHGGHRPLPSSAASAATNRLAFHHNVTLTVSLTVGSPPQDVTMVLDTGSELSWLHCKKTPNLNSVFTPQVSKSYKPVPCGSPVCKTRTRDLPVPASCDPNNKLCHVAVSYADASSIEGNLAYENFVIGSSTQPGFLFGCMDSGYSSNSEEDSKTTGLMGMNRGKTHGGHRPLPSSAASAATNRLAFHHNVTLTVSLTVGSPPQDVTMVLDTGSELSWLHCKKTPNLNSVFTPQVSKSYKPVPCGSPVCKTRTRDLPVPASCDPNNKLCHVAVSYADASSIEGNLAYENFVIGSSTQPGFLFGCMDSGYSSNSEEDSKTTGLMGMNRGSLSFVSQMRFPKFSYCISGFDSSGVLLLGDARFSWLGELNYTPLIQMSDPLPYYDRVAYTVQLEGIKVGNKILDLPRSAFVPDHTGAGQTMVDSGTQFTFLMGPVYTALRNEFLQQTRRVLQAYNDPNFVFQGAMDLCYRVMGSSRPSFSNLPRVSLMFQGAEMSVSGERLLYRVPDMNKGSDSVYCFTFGNSDLLGIEAFVIGHHHQQNVWMEFDLVKSRVGFAEIRCELAGQSLGIGP
;
A
#
# COMPACT_ATOMS: atom_id res chain seq x y z
N MET A 1 -55.46 -29.79 31.59
CA MET A 1 -56.07 -30.72 30.61
C MET A 1 -56.19 -29.95 29.31
N SER A 2 -55.61 -30.30 28.16
CA SER A 2 -55.07 -31.57 27.71
C SER A 2 -53.92 -31.34 26.72
N PHE A 3 -52.94 -32.24 26.77
CA PHE A 3 -51.84 -32.41 25.85
C PHE A 3 -52.32 -32.94 24.48
N LEU A 4 -51.68 -32.51 23.38
CA LEU A 4 -51.45 -33.32 22.17
C LEU A 4 -50.37 -32.63 21.30
N HIS A 5 -49.09 -33.01 21.41
CA HIS A 5 -48.37 -33.86 20.45
C HIS A 5 -48.30 -33.32 19.00
N PHE A 6 -47.18 -32.69 18.64
CA PHE A 6 -46.58 -32.86 17.31
C PHE A 6 -45.05 -32.69 17.40
N ARG A 7 -44.36 -33.84 17.49
CA ARG A 7 -42.95 -33.97 17.11
C ARG A 7 -42.87 -34.00 15.58
N LEU A 8 -41.69 -33.64 15.07
CA LEU A 8 -41.14 -33.95 13.74
C LEU A 8 -41.43 -32.90 12.64
N HIS A 9 -40.53 -31.90 12.52
CA HIS A 9 -39.94 -31.45 11.26
C HIS A 9 -38.77 -30.49 11.56
N PHE A 10 -37.65 -31.09 11.95
CA PHE A 10 -36.33 -30.44 11.98
C PHE A 10 -35.51 -31.07 10.86
N THR A 11 -35.89 -30.81 9.61
CA THR A 11 -35.12 -31.21 8.43
C THR A 11 -35.60 -30.40 7.23
N ILE A 12 -34.65 -29.90 6.43
CA ILE A 12 -34.82 -29.21 5.14
C ILE A 12 -35.03 -27.69 5.25
N PHE A 13 -33.97 -26.98 5.63
CA PHE A 13 -33.62 -25.67 5.05
C PHE A 13 -32.10 -25.45 5.14
N LEU A 14 -31.36 -26.41 4.58
CA LEU A 14 -29.96 -26.28 4.17
C LEU A 14 -29.88 -26.92 2.78
N LEU A 15 -29.08 -26.35 1.88
CA LEU A 15 -29.03 -26.53 0.41
C LEU A 15 -29.92 -25.48 -0.29
N LEU A 16 -29.39 -24.48 -0.99
CA LEU A 16 -28.40 -24.56 -2.07
C LEU A 16 -27.65 -23.22 -2.20
N PHE A 17 -26.37 -23.18 -1.82
CA PHE A 17 -25.28 -22.41 -2.46
C PHE A 17 -23.97 -22.82 -1.76
N HIS A 18 -23.57 -24.06 -2.00
CA HIS A 18 -22.20 -24.56 -1.80
C HIS A 18 -21.99 -25.57 -2.93
N GLU A 19 -21.58 -25.08 -4.09
CA GLU A 19 -20.86 -25.94 -5.03
C GLU A 19 -19.53 -26.27 -4.35
N ILE A 20 -19.44 -27.53 -3.94
CA ILE A 20 -18.30 -28.10 -3.23
C ILE A 20 -17.21 -28.36 -4.27
N PHE A 21 -16.29 -27.41 -4.42
CA PHE A 21 -14.92 -27.76 -4.82
C PHE A 21 -14.12 -27.99 -3.54
N SER A 22 -14.15 -29.23 -3.07
CA SER A 22 -13.24 -29.72 -2.06
C SER A 22 -11.92 -30.06 -2.74
N PHE A 23 -10.86 -29.32 -2.46
CA PHE A 23 -9.54 -29.91 -2.51
C PHE A 23 -9.53 -31.12 -1.57
N PRO A 24 -8.94 -32.27 -1.94
CA PRO A 24 -8.42 -33.15 -0.92
C PRO A 24 -7.39 -32.32 -0.14
N SER A 25 -7.59 -32.16 1.17
CA SER A 25 -6.74 -31.34 2.06
C SER A 25 -5.28 -31.80 2.16
N ASN A 26 -4.83 -32.68 1.26
CA ASN A 26 -3.55 -33.37 1.24
C ASN A 26 -2.72 -33.08 -0.01
N GLN A 27 -3.12 -32.13 -0.87
CA GLN A 27 -2.26 -31.73 -2.00
C GLN A 27 -1.28 -30.65 -1.58
N THR A 28 0.00 -30.94 -1.78
CA THR A 28 1.11 -30.00 -1.66
C THR A 28 1.52 -29.55 -3.05
N LEU A 29 1.61 -28.24 -3.29
CA LEU A 29 2.05 -27.67 -4.56
C LEU A 29 3.32 -26.85 -4.37
N PHE A 30 4.21 -26.96 -5.35
CA PHE A 30 5.49 -26.28 -5.37
C PHE A 30 5.57 -25.37 -6.58
N LEU A 31 5.92 -24.10 -6.35
CA LEU A 31 6.08 -23.10 -7.40
C LEU A 31 7.46 -22.45 -7.26
N PRO A 32 8.19 -22.23 -8.38
CA PRO A 32 9.44 -21.48 -8.33
C PRO A 32 9.15 -20.03 -7.96
N LEU A 33 9.84 -19.53 -6.94
CA LEU A 33 9.75 -18.14 -6.50
C LEU A 33 10.97 -17.39 -7.05
N ARG A 34 10.77 -16.29 -7.76
CA ARG A 34 11.86 -15.53 -8.39
C ARG A 34 11.97 -14.14 -7.81
N LYS A 35 13.18 -13.61 -7.79
CA LYS A 35 13.45 -12.18 -7.56
C LYS A 35 13.67 -11.52 -8.91
N THR A 36 12.95 -10.45 -9.21
CA THR A 36 13.20 -9.62 -10.40
C THR A 36 13.93 -8.36 -9.96
N HIS A 37 15.03 -8.02 -10.62
CA HIS A 37 15.82 -6.82 -10.31
C HIS A 37 15.49 -5.68 -11.29
N GLY A 38 15.42 -4.46 -10.78
CA GLY A 38 15.50 -3.22 -11.55
C GLY A 38 16.93 -2.96 -12.05
N GLY A 39 17.23 -3.27 -13.30
CA GLY A 39 18.54 -2.98 -13.92
C GLY A 39 18.39 -2.29 -15.27
N HIS A 40 18.98 -1.09 -15.40
CA HIS A 40 19.09 -0.34 -16.64
C HIS A 40 19.89 -1.10 -17.70
N ARG A 41 19.28 -1.32 -18.88
CA ARG A 41 20.02 -1.47 -20.14
C ARG A 41 20.02 -0.10 -20.81
N PRO A 42 21.18 0.51 -21.12
CA PRO A 42 21.19 1.77 -21.86
C PRO A 42 20.74 1.48 -23.29
N LEU A 43 19.52 1.92 -23.63
CA LEU A 43 19.07 2.00 -25.02
C LEU A 43 19.33 3.41 -25.55
N PRO A 44 19.74 3.54 -26.82
CA PRO A 44 20.23 4.79 -27.38
C PRO A 44 19.12 5.84 -27.43
N SER A 45 19.53 7.07 -27.16
CA SER A 45 18.72 8.27 -27.19
C SER A 45 17.91 8.40 -28.49
N SER A 46 16.59 8.32 -28.38
CA SER A 46 15.68 9.01 -29.28
C SER A 46 14.60 9.70 -28.46
N ALA A 47 14.51 11.01 -28.66
CA ALA A 47 13.64 11.91 -27.91
C ALA A 47 12.17 11.72 -28.32
N ALA A 48 11.28 11.63 -27.33
CA ALA A 48 9.89 12.07 -27.45
C ALA A 48 9.36 12.39 -26.05
N SER A 49 9.11 13.67 -25.78
CA SER A 49 8.56 14.19 -24.52
C SER A 49 7.03 14.27 -24.60
N ALA A 50 6.36 13.91 -23.51
CA ALA A 50 4.98 14.32 -23.22
C ALA A 50 4.89 14.73 -21.74
N ALA A 51 4.51 16.00 -21.50
CA ALA A 51 4.36 16.59 -20.18
C ALA A 51 3.18 15.97 -19.41
N THR A 52 3.34 15.80 -18.10
CA THR A 52 2.35 15.21 -17.18
C THR A 52 1.74 16.30 -16.29
N ASN A 53 0.40 16.33 -16.17
CA ASN A 53 -0.28 17.07 -15.11
C ASN A 53 -0.06 16.31 -13.80
N ARG A 54 1.00 16.65 -13.07
CA ARG A 54 1.28 16.10 -11.73
C ARG A 54 1.06 17.20 -10.70
N LEU A 55 0.29 16.85 -9.67
CA LEU A 55 0.25 17.60 -8.43
C LEU A 55 1.51 17.25 -7.62
N ALA A 56 2.17 18.26 -7.04
CA ALA A 56 3.30 18.03 -6.15
C ALA A 56 2.75 17.66 -4.76
N PHE A 57 3.07 16.45 -4.31
CA PHE A 57 2.70 15.96 -2.99
C PHE A 57 3.85 16.17 -2.01
N HIS A 58 3.50 16.59 -0.81
CA HIS A 58 4.43 16.65 0.32
C HIS A 58 3.94 15.68 1.39
N HIS A 59 4.77 14.70 1.74
CA HIS A 59 4.47 13.72 2.78
C HIS A 59 4.87 14.25 4.15
N ASN A 60 3.86 14.69 4.90
CA ASN A 60 3.84 14.72 6.37
C ASN A 60 2.62 13.88 6.81
N VAL A 61 2.37 13.72 8.12
CA VAL A 61 1.34 12.83 8.71
C VAL A 61 -0.08 13.06 8.14
N THR A 62 -0.30 14.18 7.45
CA THR A 62 -1.43 14.44 6.55
C THR A 62 -0.97 14.52 5.08
N LEU A 63 -1.65 13.78 4.19
CA LEU A 63 -1.40 13.85 2.74
C LEU A 63 -1.73 15.26 2.24
N THR A 64 -0.72 16.05 1.87
CA THR A 64 -0.93 17.41 1.37
C THR A 64 -0.60 17.54 -0.12
N VAL A 65 -1.34 18.42 -0.78
CA VAL A 65 -1.15 18.80 -2.17
C VAL A 65 -0.94 20.31 -2.27
N SER A 66 0.06 20.73 -3.05
CA SER A 66 0.29 22.13 -3.38
C SER A 66 -0.29 22.47 -4.75
N LEU A 67 -1.12 23.51 -4.81
CA LEU A 67 -1.75 24.01 -6.03
C LEU A 67 -1.91 25.54 -5.97
N THR A 68 -2.28 26.19 -7.07
CA THR A 68 -2.53 27.64 -7.06
C THR A 68 -4.01 27.96 -7.24
N VAL A 69 -4.50 28.98 -6.55
CA VAL A 69 -5.92 29.38 -6.56
C VAL A 69 -6.03 30.88 -6.83
N GLY A 70 -6.98 31.27 -7.69
CA GLY A 70 -7.32 32.67 -7.93
C GLY A 70 -6.55 33.38 -9.04
N SER A 71 -6.86 34.67 -9.24
CA SER A 71 -6.25 35.52 -10.27
C SER A 71 -5.99 36.95 -9.74
N PRO A 72 -4.74 37.33 -9.44
CA PRO A 72 -3.50 36.58 -9.65
C PRO A 72 -3.41 35.30 -8.81
N PRO A 73 -2.68 34.26 -9.27
CA PRO A 73 -2.58 32.99 -8.56
C PRO A 73 -1.95 33.14 -7.18
N GLN A 74 -2.54 32.48 -6.18
CA GLN A 74 -2.03 32.37 -4.81
C GLN A 74 -1.69 30.90 -4.55
N ASP A 75 -0.49 30.62 -4.05
CA ASP A 75 -0.09 29.27 -3.65
C ASP A 75 -0.88 28.82 -2.43
N VAL A 76 -1.47 27.62 -2.51
CA VAL A 76 -2.20 27.00 -1.42
C VAL A 76 -1.72 25.57 -1.23
N THR A 77 -1.59 25.14 0.02
CA THR A 77 -1.29 23.74 0.37
C THR A 77 -2.50 23.16 1.07
N MET A 78 -3.10 22.14 0.50
CA MET A 78 -4.36 21.56 0.98
C MET A 78 -4.15 20.13 1.45
N VAL A 79 -4.79 19.72 2.54
CA VAL A 79 -4.84 18.31 2.95
C VAL A 79 -5.86 17.58 2.08
N LEU A 80 -5.50 16.41 1.55
CA LEU A 80 -6.42 15.57 0.80
C LEU A 80 -7.40 14.89 1.76
N ASP A 81 -8.68 15.21 1.60
CA ASP A 81 -9.78 14.61 2.34
C ASP A 81 -10.61 13.74 1.39
N THR A 82 -10.39 12.43 1.46
CA THR A 82 -11.12 11.44 0.66
C THR A 82 -12.53 11.16 1.19
N GLY A 83 -12.85 11.65 2.40
CA GLY A 83 -14.16 11.51 3.03
C GLY A 83 -15.18 12.57 2.58
N SER A 84 -14.71 13.71 2.07
CA SER A 84 -15.53 14.87 1.71
C SER A 84 -15.65 15.09 0.20
N GLU A 85 -16.83 15.55 -0.24
CA GLU A 85 -17.15 16.06 -1.58
C GLU A 85 -16.79 17.56 -1.71
N LEU A 86 -16.94 18.35 -0.63
CA LEU A 86 -16.68 19.78 -0.63
C LEU A 86 -15.24 20.09 -0.18
N SER A 87 -14.51 20.81 -1.02
CA SER A 87 -13.22 21.39 -0.63
C SER A 87 -13.40 22.68 0.16
N TRP A 88 -12.45 22.99 1.02
CA TRP A 88 -12.44 24.15 1.89
C TRP A 88 -11.11 24.91 1.83
N LEU A 89 -11.17 26.23 1.90
CA LEU A 89 -10.00 27.10 2.07
C LEU A 89 -10.19 28.04 3.25
N HIS A 90 -9.11 28.29 3.99
CA HIS A 90 -9.07 29.36 4.96
C HIS A 90 -9.06 30.70 4.23
N CYS A 91 -10.10 31.50 4.46
CA CYS A 91 -10.30 32.79 3.80
C CYS A 91 -10.12 34.00 4.73
N LYS A 92 -10.06 33.76 6.04
CA LYS A 92 -9.84 34.77 7.08
C LYS A 92 -8.58 34.43 7.86
N LYS A 93 -7.73 35.43 8.06
CA LYS A 93 -6.48 35.27 8.82
C LYS A 93 -6.79 35.24 10.32
N THR A 94 -6.50 34.12 10.98
CA THR A 94 -6.55 33.97 12.45
C THR A 94 -5.13 34.01 13.03
N PRO A 95 -4.94 34.31 14.33
CA PRO A 95 -3.62 34.52 14.94
C PRO A 95 -2.66 33.32 14.86
N ASN A 96 -3.16 32.12 14.60
CA ASN A 96 -2.39 30.86 14.61
C ASN A 96 -2.20 30.24 13.21
N LEU A 97 -2.66 30.89 12.13
CA LEU A 97 -2.52 30.37 10.76
C LEU A 97 -1.44 31.13 9.98
N ASN A 98 -0.48 30.37 9.43
CA ASN A 98 0.64 30.94 8.66
C ASN A 98 0.33 31.05 7.15
N SER A 99 -0.65 30.31 6.64
CA SER A 99 -1.01 30.29 5.21
C SER A 99 -2.54 30.39 5.00
N VAL A 100 -3.00 31.41 4.26
CA VAL A 100 -4.43 31.73 4.08
C VAL A 100 -4.66 32.20 2.63
N PHE A 101 -5.71 31.69 1.99
CA PHE A 101 -6.17 32.22 0.70
C PHE A 101 -6.85 33.56 0.91
N THR A 102 -6.49 34.59 0.14
CA THR A 102 -7.07 35.93 0.29
C THR A 102 -8.08 36.20 -0.82
N PRO A 103 -9.40 36.17 -0.55
CA PRO A 103 -10.41 36.35 -1.60
C PRO A 103 -10.37 37.73 -2.25
N GLN A 104 -10.07 38.78 -1.46
CA GLN A 104 -10.15 40.18 -1.89
C GLN A 104 -9.11 40.55 -2.97
N VAL A 105 -8.02 39.79 -3.07
CA VAL A 105 -6.99 40.03 -4.09
C VAL A 105 -7.24 39.24 -5.37
N SER A 106 -8.11 38.22 -5.33
CA SER A 106 -8.47 37.42 -6.50
C SER A 106 -9.64 38.02 -7.25
N LYS A 107 -9.42 38.36 -8.52
CA LYS A 107 -10.45 38.88 -9.44
C LYS A 107 -11.45 37.80 -9.90
N SER A 108 -11.09 36.52 -9.76
CA SER A 108 -11.92 35.38 -10.16
C SER A 108 -12.78 34.82 -9.03
N TYR A 109 -12.60 35.31 -7.80
CA TYR A 109 -13.42 34.95 -6.65
C TYR A 109 -14.85 35.45 -6.82
N LYS A 110 -15.82 34.54 -6.69
CA LYS A 110 -17.26 34.85 -6.78
C LYS A 110 -18.01 34.22 -5.61
N PRO A 111 -18.47 35.00 -4.61
CA PRO A 111 -19.25 34.46 -3.52
C PRO A 111 -20.61 33.97 -4.01
N VAL A 112 -21.15 32.92 -3.39
CA VAL A 112 -22.45 32.35 -3.77
C VAL A 112 -23.57 33.05 -2.98
N PRO A 113 -24.50 33.78 -3.63
CA PRO A 113 -25.63 34.40 -2.95
C PRO A 113 -26.62 33.35 -2.45
N CYS A 114 -27.35 33.64 -1.36
CA CYS A 114 -28.29 32.68 -0.80
C CYS A 114 -29.44 32.29 -1.76
N GLY A 115 -29.79 33.15 -2.72
CA GLY A 115 -30.76 32.84 -3.77
C GLY A 115 -30.29 31.80 -4.81
N SER A 116 -29.00 31.41 -4.78
CA SER A 116 -28.41 30.49 -5.75
C SER A 116 -29.03 29.08 -5.65
N PRO A 117 -29.31 28.40 -6.78
CA PRO A 117 -29.76 27.01 -6.77
C PRO A 117 -28.82 26.07 -5.99
N VAL A 118 -27.51 26.36 -6.02
CA VAL A 118 -26.50 25.58 -5.30
C VAL A 118 -26.68 25.62 -3.79
N CYS A 119 -27.25 26.71 -3.26
CA CYS A 119 -27.55 26.85 -1.84
C CYS A 119 -28.71 25.94 -1.38
N LYS A 120 -29.47 25.40 -2.32
CA LYS A 120 -30.59 24.49 -2.06
C LYS A 120 -30.23 23.03 -2.34
N THR A 121 -29.03 22.76 -2.84
CA THR A 121 -28.54 21.42 -3.16
C THR A 121 -28.25 20.67 -1.86
N ARG A 122 -28.77 19.44 -1.74
CA ARG A 122 -28.38 18.50 -0.69
C ARG A 122 -27.30 17.57 -1.24
N THR A 123 -26.19 17.47 -0.54
CA THR A 123 -25.08 16.57 -0.86
C THR A 123 -24.79 15.69 0.34
N ARG A 124 -23.82 14.76 0.21
CA ARG A 124 -23.43 13.90 1.34
C ARG A 124 -22.86 14.72 2.50
N ASP A 125 -22.11 15.77 2.19
CA ASP A 125 -21.52 16.68 3.18
C ASP A 125 -22.53 17.73 3.67
N LEU A 126 -23.63 17.95 2.94
CA LEU A 126 -24.68 18.93 3.28
C LEU A 126 -26.04 18.23 3.49
N PRO A 127 -26.22 17.49 4.61
CA PRO A 127 -27.46 16.78 4.92
C PRO A 127 -28.61 17.75 5.28
N VAL A 128 -28.28 18.97 5.69
CA VAL A 128 -29.21 20.08 5.94
C VAL A 128 -29.00 21.15 4.84
N PRO A 129 -30.06 21.77 4.28
CA PRO A 129 -29.89 22.85 3.30
C PRO A 129 -29.02 23.96 3.87
N ALA A 130 -28.14 24.52 3.04
CA ALA A 130 -27.31 25.65 3.42
C ALA A 130 -28.19 26.80 3.94
N SER A 131 -27.73 27.44 5.01
CA SER A 131 -28.41 28.57 5.63
C SER A 131 -28.01 29.88 4.96
N CYS A 132 -28.82 30.93 5.06
CA CYS A 132 -28.37 32.25 4.65
C CYS A 132 -27.60 32.90 5.80
N ASP A 133 -26.36 33.33 5.55
CA ASP A 133 -25.67 34.19 6.50
C ASP A 133 -26.46 35.52 6.63
N PRO A 134 -26.95 35.86 7.83
CA PRO A 134 -27.85 37.00 8.03
C PRO A 134 -27.15 38.35 7.81
N ASN A 135 -25.81 38.39 7.86
CA ASN A 135 -25.04 39.63 7.79
C ASN A 135 -24.69 40.03 6.35
N ASN A 136 -24.42 39.06 5.48
CA ASN A 136 -23.96 39.30 4.10
C ASN A 136 -24.85 38.65 3.01
N LYS A 137 -25.91 37.94 3.40
CA LYS A 137 -26.86 37.24 2.51
C LYS A 137 -26.20 36.19 1.60
N LEU A 138 -25.06 35.63 2.01
CA LEU A 138 -24.36 34.58 1.29
C LEU A 138 -24.83 33.19 1.74
N CYS A 139 -24.51 32.21 0.91
CA CYS A 139 -24.83 30.82 1.17
C CYS A 139 -23.86 30.22 2.20
N HIS A 140 -24.34 29.99 3.41
CA HIS A 140 -23.56 29.52 4.54
C HIS A 140 -23.78 28.03 4.79
N VAL A 141 -22.68 27.30 4.92
CA VAL A 141 -22.64 25.84 5.09
C VAL A 141 -21.82 25.47 6.30
N ALA A 142 -22.29 24.47 7.04
CA ALA A 142 -21.57 23.85 8.13
C ALA A 142 -21.54 22.34 7.91
N VAL A 143 -20.37 21.74 8.10
CA VAL A 143 -20.09 20.31 7.92
C VAL A 143 -19.51 19.78 9.22
N SER A 144 -20.03 18.64 9.69
CA SER A 144 -19.52 17.93 10.85
C SER A 144 -18.90 16.60 10.42
N TYR A 145 -17.74 16.30 10.99
CA TYR A 145 -16.93 15.13 10.67
C TYR A 145 -17.11 14.01 11.69
N ALA A 146 -16.67 12.80 11.32
CA ALA A 146 -16.84 11.60 12.15
C ALA A 146 -16.02 11.60 13.45
N ASP A 147 -14.97 12.42 13.51
CA ASP A 147 -14.15 12.68 14.69
C ASP A 147 -14.76 13.75 15.62
N ALA A 148 -16.02 14.14 15.38
CA ALA A 148 -16.75 15.20 16.06
C ALA A 148 -16.19 16.62 15.86
N SER A 149 -15.26 16.82 14.91
CA SER A 149 -14.87 18.15 14.45
C SER A 149 -15.93 18.76 13.53
N SER A 150 -15.92 20.08 13.36
CA SER A 150 -16.84 20.77 12.46
C SER A 150 -16.19 21.97 11.77
N ILE A 151 -16.57 22.21 10.53
CA ILE A 151 -16.12 23.35 9.71
C ILE A 151 -17.34 24.10 9.22
N GLU A 152 -17.31 25.43 9.31
CA GLU A 152 -18.36 26.29 8.79
C GLU A 152 -17.80 27.46 7.97
N GLY A 153 -18.57 27.91 7.00
CA GLY A 153 -18.17 29.00 6.11
C GLY A 153 -19.15 29.29 4.99
N ASN A 154 -18.80 30.28 4.18
CA ASN A 154 -19.63 30.71 3.05
C ASN A 154 -19.15 30.06 1.74
N LEU A 155 -20.07 29.59 0.89
CA LEU A 155 -19.73 29.03 -0.42
C LEU A 155 -19.27 30.09 -1.40
N ALA A 156 -18.27 29.75 -2.21
CA ALA A 156 -17.76 30.59 -3.28
C ALA A 156 -17.29 29.76 -4.48
N TYR A 157 -17.17 30.43 -5.63
CA TYR A 157 -16.52 29.92 -6.82
C TYR A 157 -15.16 30.56 -7.01
N GLU A 158 -14.19 29.77 -7.45
CA GLU A 158 -12.85 30.25 -7.79
C GLU A 158 -12.20 29.38 -8.87
N ASN A 159 -11.14 29.89 -9.48
CA ASN A 159 -10.32 29.17 -10.44
C ASN A 159 -9.20 28.43 -9.71
N PHE A 160 -9.19 27.11 -9.77
CA PHE A 160 -8.14 26.26 -9.21
C PHE A 160 -7.18 25.85 -10.32
N VAL A 161 -5.89 26.02 -10.11
CA VAL A 161 -4.87 25.63 -11.06
C VAL A 161 -4.19 24.36 -10.56
N ILE A 162 -4.49 23.25 -11.23
CA ILE A 162 -3.99 21.92 -10.91
C ILE A 162 -2.98 21.51 -11.98
N GLY A 163 -1.70 21.47 -11.60
CA GLY A 163 -0.61 21.31 -12.55
C GLY A 163 -0.61 22.47 -13.55
N SER A 164 -0.87 22.17 -14.83
CA SER A 164 -0.96 23.18 -15.90
C SER A 164 -2.40 23.56 -16.28
N SER A 165 -3.40 22.91 -15.68
CA SER A 165 -4.81 23.11 -16.03
C SER A 165 -5.47 24.05 -15.04
N THR A 166 -6.04 25.16 -15.53
CA THR A 166 -6.94 26.00 -14.74
C THR A 166 -8.35 25.45 -14.83
N GLN A 167 -8.95 25.19 -13.68
CA GLN A 167 -10.32 24.73 -13.53
C GLN A 167 -11.19 25.90 -13.04
N PRO A 168 -11.89 26.59 -13.96
CA PRO A 168 -12.63 27.78 -13.62
C PRO A 168 -13.95 27.44 -12.94
N GLY A 169 -14.37 28.27 -11.99
CA GLY A 169 -15.66 28.13 -11.34
C GLY A 169 -15.77 26.86 -10.48
N PHE A 170 -14.67 26.46 -9.84
CA PHE A 170 -14.66 25.41 -8.83
C PHE A 170 -15.40 25.88 -7.57
N LEU A 171 -16.38 25.10 -7.11
CA LEU A 171 -17.16 25.41 -5.91
C LEU A 171 -16.39 24.94 -4.67
N PHE A 172 -16.21 25.80 -3.69
CA PHE A 172 -15.54 25.48 -2.43
C PHE A 172 -16.16 26.27 -1.25
N GLY A 173 -15.89 25.81 -0.04
CA GLY A 173 -16.24 26.49 1.20
C GLY A 173 -15.13 27.43 1.68
N CYS A 174 -15.50 28.66 2.00
CA CYS A 174 -14.60 29.70 2.49
C CYS A 174 -14.77 29.80 4.01
N MET A 175 -13.84 29.22 4.77
CA MET A 175 -14.01 29.00 6.22
C MET A 175 -14.08 30.33 6.99
N ASP A 176 -15.04 30.44 7.91
CA ASP A 176 -15.29 31.63 8.72
C ASP A 176 -14.53 31.64 10.07
N SER A 177 -14.23 30.46 10.63
CA SER A 177 -13.42 30.25 11.84
C SER A 177 -12.41 29.10 11.65
N GLY A 178 -11.24 29.21 12.29
CA GLY A 178 -10.18 28.20 12.18
C GLY A 178 -10.64 26.82 12.65
N TYR A 179 -10.19 25.79 11.93
CA TYR A 179 -10.33 24.38 12.31
C TYR A 179 -9.75 24.18 13.71
N SER A 180 -10.54 23.58 14.60
CA SER A 180 -10.16 23.32 15.99
C SER A 180 -9.50 21.93 16.08
N SER A 181 -8.25 21.82 15.66
CA SER A 181 -7.40 20.67 15.95
C SER A 181 -6.11 21.13 16.63
N ASN A 182 -5.71 20.42 17.69
CA ASN A 182 -4.60 20.77 18.58
C ASN A 182 -3.21 20.37 18.04
N SER A 183 -3.02 20.32 16.72
CA SER A 183 -1.74 19.95 16.09
C SER A 183 -0.99 21.17 15.59
N GLU A 184 0.30 21.28 15.95
CA GLU A 184 1.20 22.32 15.42
C GLU A 184 1.34 22.27 13.87
N GLU A 185 1.01 21.14 13.24
CA GLU A 185 1.06 20.94 11.78
C GLU A 185 -0.08 21.63 11.00
N ASP A 186 -1.26 21.84 11.59
CA ASP A 186 -2.41 22.46 10.89
C ASP A 186 -2.20 23.96 10.62
N SER A 187 -1.23 24.57 11.32
CA SER A 187 -0.85 25.97 11.13
C SER A 187 -0.20 26.27 9.77
N LYS A 188 0.22 25.23 9.01
CA LYS A 188 0.95 25.35 7.74
C LYS A 188 0.10 25.06 6.49
N THR A 189 -1.10 24.53 6.63
CA THR A 189 -2.00 24.20 5.52
C THR A 189 -3.04 25.29 5.28
N THR A 190 -3.38 25.52 4.02
CA THR A 190 -4.33 26.56 3.56
C THR A 190 -5.78 26.04 3.47
N GLY A 191 -6.01 24.72 3.55
CA GLY A 191 -7.37 24.16 3.55
C GLY A 191 -7.44 22.64 3.35
N LEU A 192 -8.65 22.14 3.07
CA LEU A 192 -8.96 20.72 2.83
C LEU A 192 -9.44 20.54 1.39
N MET A 193 -8.95 19.53 0.68
CA MET A 193 -9.38 19.20 -0.68
C MET A 193 -10.27 17.96 -0.65
N GLY A 194 -11.57 18.17 -0.85
CA GLY A 194 -12.53 17.08 -0.99
C GLY A 194 -12.27 16.31 -2.30
N MET A 195 -12.08 15.00 -2.21
CA MET A 195 -11.78 14.15 -3.37
C MET A 195 -12.95 13.26 -3.81
N ASN A 196 -14.08 13.32 -3.12
CA ASN A 196 -15.22 12.47 -3.43
C ASN A 196 -16.03 13.06 -4.62
N ARG A 197 -16.32 12.25 -5.65
CA ARG A 197 -16.99 12.71 -6.88
C ARG A 197 -18.50 12.84 -6.72
N GLY A 198 -18.99 14.09 -6.59
CA GLY A 198 -20.33 14.46 -7.01
C GLY A 198 -20.43 14.55 -8.54
N LYS A 199 -21.50 14.03 -9.16
CA LYS A 199 -21.69 14.07 -10.62
C LYS A 199 -21.92 15.51 -11.12
N THR A 200 -20.97 16.08 -11.89
CA THR A 200 -21.27 17.18 -12.84
C THR A 200 -20.47 17.05 -14.15
N HIS A 201 -21.16 17.25 -15.28
CA HIS A 201 -20.72 17.05 -16.66
C HIS A 201 -19.79 18.16 -17.22
N GLY A 202 -18.85 17.79 -18.12
CA GLY A 202 -18.29 18.68 -19.16
C GLY A 202 -16.78 18.55 -19.37
N GLY A 203 -16.33 18.20 -20.58
CA GLY A 203 -14.92 17.93 -20.91
C GLY A 203 -14.25 18.92 -21.86
N HIS A 204 -12.91 18.85 -22.00
CA HIS A 204 -12.15 19.11 -23.24
C HIS A 204 -10.64 18.83 -23.12
N ARG A 205 -9.96 18.79 -24.28
CA ARG A 205 -8.69 18.12 -24.68
C ARG A 205 -7.48 19.11 -24.65
N PRO A 206 -6.20 18.68 -24.41
CA PRO A 206 -5.07 19.59 -24.12
C PRO A 206 -3.90 19.61 -25.15
N LEU A 207 -3.01 20.64 -25.08
CA LEU A 207 -1.55 20.73 -25.42
C LEU A 207 -1.11 22.24 -25.57
N PRO A 208 0.20 22.65 -25.55
CA PRO A 208 1.43 22.15 -24.91
C PRO A 208 2.26 23.23 -24.12
N SER A 209 3.39 22.80 -23.54
CA SER A 209 4.23 23.34 -22.44
C SER A 209 5.59 24.00 -22.82
N SER A 210 6.23 24.71 -21.86
CA SER A 210 7.72 24.84 -21.74
C SER A 210 8.21 25.04 -20.28
N ALA A 211 9.41 24.50 -19.98
CA ALA A 211 10.07 24.14 -18.68
C ALA A 211 10.73 25.30 -17.88
N ALA A 212 11.44 25.21 -16.72
CA ALA A 212 12.06 24.19 -15.84
C ALA A 212 12.48 24.82 -14.47
N SER A 213 12.71 24.05 -13.37
CA SER A 213 14.03 23.95 -12.64
C SER A 213 14.01 23.29 -11.23
N ALA A 214 15.14 22.65 -10.90
CA ALA A 214 15.77 22.28 -9.60
C ALA A 214 15.15 21.17 -8.70
N ALA A 215 15.76 19.97 -8.75
CA ALA A 215 15.38 18.78 -7.98
C ALA A 215 16.13 18.65 -6.64
N THR A 216 15.40 18.34 -5.56
CA THR A 216 15.93 17.80 -4.30
C THR A 216 16.02 16.27 -4.43
N ASN A 217 17.19 15.68 -4.16
CA ASN A 217 17.42 14.23 -4.31
C ASN A 217 16.84 13.42 -3.13
N ARG A 218 15.54 13.55 -2.87
CA ARG A 218 14.78 12.55 -2.12
C ARG A 218 14.24 11.57 -3.15
N LEU A 219 14.82 10.37 -3.23
CA LEU A 219 14.26 9.33 -4.10
C LEU A 219 12.90 8.93 -3.56
N ALA A 220 11.90 8.85 -4.45
CA ALA A 220 10.63 8.23 -4.12
C ALA A 220 10.88 6.79 -3.66
N PHE A 221 9.96 6.26 -2.87
CA PHE A 221 10.01 4.87 -2.47
C PHE A 221 9.88 4.01 -3.74
N HIS A 222 10.95 3.28 -4.07
CA HIS A 222 11.01 2.41 -5.23
C HIS A 222 11.36 1.00 -4.77
N HIS A 223 10.45 0.06 -5.00
CA HIS A 223 10.77 -1.36 -4.86
C HIS A 223 11.64 -1.78 -6.03
N ASN A 224 12.92 -2.08 -5.77
CA ASN A 224 13.87 -2.48 -6.82
C ASN A 224 13.91 -3.98 -7.03
N VAL A 225 13.32 -4.72 -6.09
CA VAL A 225 13.23 -6.18 -6.12
C VAL A 225 11.83 -6.58 -5.74
N THR A 226 11.14 -7.31 -6.61
CA THR A 226 9.85 -7.94 -6.29
C THR A 226 9.99 -9.45 -6.26
N LEU A 227 9.19 -10.08 -5.39
CA LEU A 227 9.06 -11.53 -5.32
C LEU A 227 7.94 -11.95 -6.25
N THR A 228 8.25 -12.77 -7.23
CA THR A 228 7.30 -13.16 -8.27
C THR A 228 7.13 -14.66 -8.35
N VAL A 229 5.91 -15.07 -8.69
CA VAL A 229 5.54 -16.45 -8.97
C VAL A 229 4.86 -16.52 -10.33
N SER A 230 5.17 -17.55 -11.11
CA SER A 230 4.52 -17.78 -12.41
C SER A 230 3.53 -18.94 -12.30
N LEU A 231 2.35 -18.76 -12.88
CA LEU A 231 1.30 -19.77 -12.99
C LEU A 231 0.50 -19.54 -14.28
N THR A 232 -0.51 -20.36 -14.55
CA THR A 232 -1.37 -20.17 -15.73
C THR A 232 -2.82 -19.84 -15.34
N VAL A 233 -3.48 -19.01 -16.15
CA VAL A 233 -4.86 -18.54 -15.91
C VAL A 233 -5.66 -18.63 -17.20
N GLY A 234 -6.93 -19.04 -17.10
CA GLY A 234 -7.87 -19.07 -18.22
C GLY A 234 -7.93 -20.37 -19.01
N SER A 235 -8.83 -20.41 -20.00
CA SER A 235 -9.05 -21.55 -20.90
C SER A 235 -9.21 -21.09 -22.36
N PRO A 236 -8.20 -21.22 -23.24
CA PRO A 236 -6.92 -21.89 -23.01
C PRO A 236 -6.04 -21.18 -21.97
N PRO A 237 -5.12 -21.90 -21.29
CA PRO A 237 -4.26 -21.32 -20.27
C PRO A 237 -3.33 -20.23 -20.83
N GLN A 238 -3.18 -19.13 -20.10
CA GLN A 238 -2.26 -18.02 -20.37
C GLN A 238 -1.24 -17.92 -19.22
N ASP A 239 0.05 -17.82 -19.55
CA ASP A 239 1.10 -17.61 -18.55
C ASP A 239 0.96 -16.23 -17.90
N VAL A 240 0.96 -16.19 -16.58
CA VAL A 240 0.95 -14.95 -15.80
C VAL A 240 2.06 -14.99 -14.76
N THR A 241 2.70 -13.84 -14.54
CA THR A 241 3.69 -13.66 -13.48
C THR A 241 3.13 -12.68 -12.46
N MET A 242 2.99 -13.10 -11.21
CA MET A 242 2.33 -12.32 -10.17
C MET A 242 3.30 -12.00 -9.04
N VAL A 243 3.24 -10.78 -8.49
CA VAL A 243 3.93 -10.42 -7.26
C VAL A 243 3.33 -11.19 -6.08
N LEU A 244 4.14 -11.86 -5.28
CA LEU A 244 3.71 -12.55 -4.06
C LEU A 244 3.62 -11.52 -2.92
N ASP A 245 2.41 -11.26 -2.43
CA ASP A 245 2.17 -10.19 -1.46
C ASP A 245 1.34 -10.68 -0.27
N THR A 246 1.98 -10.86 0.89
CA THR A 246 1.32 -11.25 2.15
C THR A 246 0.66 -10.07 2.89
N GLY A 247 0.85 -8.84 2.45
CA GLY A 247 0.15 -7.64 2.93
C GLY A 247 -1.22 -7.44 2.27
N SER A 248 -1.39 -7.88 1.02
CA SER A 248 -2.63 -7.66 0.25
C SER A 248 -3.63 -8.81 0.30
N GLU A 249 -4.91 -8.46 0.21
CA GLU A 249 -6.04 -9.37 0.14
C GLU A 249 -6.39 -9.71 -1.31
N LEU A 250 -6.71 -8.72 -2.15
CA LEU A 250 -7.22 -8.97 -3.50
C LEU A 250 -6.08 -9.40 -4.43
N SER A 251 -6.21 -10.59 -5.00
CA SER A 251 -5.41 -10.97 -6.17
C SER A 251 -5.95 -10.32 -7.44
N TRP A 252 -5.07 -9.82 -8.31
CA TRP A 252 -5.47 -9.14 -9.53
C TRP A 252 -4.45 -9.29 -10.66
N LEU A 253 -4.91 -9.06 -11.88
CA LEU A 253 -4.13 -9.09 -13.11
C LEU A 253 -4.41 -7.84 -13.94
N HIS A 254 -3.40 -7.33 -14.64
CA HIS A 254 -3.60 -6.35 -15.70
C HIS A 254 -4.35 -7.02 -16.86
N CYS A 255 -5.54 -6.49 -17.17
CA CYS A 255 -6.40 -6.99 -18.24
C CYS A 255 -6.43 -6.10 -19.47
N LYS A 256 -5.89 -4.87 -19.36
CA LYS A 256 -5.84 -3.90 -20.43
C LYS A 256 -4.40 -3.55 -20.75
N LYS A 257 -4.02 -3.75 -22.00
CA LYS A 257 -2.69 -3.38 -22.47
C LYS A 257 -2.54 -1.86 -22.49
N THR A 258 -1.59 -1.35 -21.72
CA THR A 258 -1.12 0.04 -21.79
C THR A 258 0.32 0.06 -22.35
N PRO A 259 0.81 1.18 -22.90
CA PRO A 259 2.11 1.24 -23.56
C PRO A 259 3.30 0.77 -22.71
N ASN A 260 3.18 0.85 -21.38
CA ASN A 260 4.25 0.58 -20.43
C ASN A 260 4.16 -0.81 -19.78
N LEU A 261 3.23 -1.68 -20.19
CA LEU A 261 3.08 -3.04 -19.63
C LEU A 261 3.61 -4.09 -20.61
N ASN A 262 4.51 -4.96 -20.15
CA ASN A 262 5.09 -6.01 -21.00
C ASN A 262 4.18 -7.23 -21.13
N SER A 263 3.41 -7.55 -20.10
CA SER A 263 2.51 -8.72 -20.05
C SER A 263 1.16 -8.35 -19.47
N VAL A 264 0.09 -8.88 -20.06
CA VAL A 264 -1.31 -8.69 -19.60
C VAL A 264 -2.09 -9.98 -19.80
N PHE A 265 -3.04 -10.24 -18.90
CA PHE A 265 -4.03 -11.28 -19.10
C PHE A 265 -5.06 -10.82 -20.14
N THR A 266 -5.38 -11.66 -21.13
CA THR A 266 -6.36 -11.32 -22.16
C THR A 266 -7.68 -12.02 -21.85
N PRO A 267 -8.66 -11.34 -21.23
CA PRO A 267 -9.91 -11.99 -20.82
C PRO A 267 -10.76 -12.48 -22.01
N GLN A 268 -10.68 -11.82 -23.17
CA GLN A 268 -11.52 -12.12 -24.34
C GLN A 268 -11.20 -13.46 -25.01
N VAL A 269 -9.98 -13.98 -24.82
CA VAL A 269 -9.58 -15.28 -25.40
C VAL A 269 -9.87 -16.45 -24.45
N SER A 270 -10.16 -16.17 -23.18
CA SER A 270 -10.49 -17.19 -22.18
C SER A 270 -11.98 -17.51 -22.19
N LYS A 271 -12.32 -18.77 -22.44
CA LYS A 271 -13.69 -19.29 -22.39
C LYS A 271 -14.24 -19.42 -20.97
N SER A 272 -13.36 -19.39 -19.97
CA SER A 272 -13.72 -19.52 -18.55
C SER A 272 -13.85 -18.16 -17.83
N TYR A 273 -13.50 -17.06 -18.50
CA TYR A 273 -13.66 -15.71 -17.96
C TYR A 273 -15.13 -15.37 -17.73
N LYS A 274 -15.47 -14.98 -16.50
CA LYS A 274 -16.83 -14.57 -16.13
C LYS A 274 -16.80 -13.23 -15.38
N PRO A 275 -17.20 -12.12 -16.01
CA PRO A 275 -17.23 -10.82 -15.33
C PRO A 275 -18.26 -10.83 -14.19
N VAL A 276 -17.99 -10.10 -13.10
CA VAL A 276 -18.91 -9.97 -11.97
C VAL A 276 -19.90 -8.83 -12.23
N PRO A 277 -21.22 -9.09 -12.30
CA PRO A 277 -22.22 -8.03 -12.43
C PRO A 277 -22.36 -7.23 -11.13
N CYS A 278 -22.70 -5.94 -11.21
CA CYS A 278 -22.88 -5.08 -10.02
C CYS A 278 -23.88 -5.62 -8.99
N GLY A 279 -24.90 -6.36 -9.44
CA GLY A 279 -25.92 -6.93 -8.55
C GLY A 279 -25.40 -8.08 -7.68
N SER A 280 -24.19 -8.57 -7.95
CA SER A 280 -23.57 -9.67 -7.21
C SER A 280 -23.35 -9.30 -5.73
N PRO A 281 -23.62 -10.21 -4.78
CA PRO A 281 -23.34 -9.97 -3.36
C PRO A 281 -21.88 -9.59 -3.10
N VAL A 282 -20.93 -10.13 -3.88
CA VAL A 282 -19.50 -9.85 -3.72
C VAL A 282 -19.15 -8.37 -3.93
N CYS A 283 -19.94 -7.63 -4.71
CA CYS A 283 -19.76 -6.19 -4.91
C CYS A 283 -20.17 -5.35 -3.71
N LYS A 284 -20.93 -5.93 -2.78
CA LYS A 284 -21.37 -5.29 -1.54
C LYS A 284 -20.46 -5.65 -0.36
N THR A 285 -19.56 -6.62 -0.54
CA THR A 285 -18.62 -7.03 0.49
C THR A 285 -17.60 -5.91 0.71
N ARG A 286 -17.51 -5.44 1.96
CA ARG A 286 -16.41 -4.55 2.39
C ARG A 286 -15.31 -5.42 2.94
N THR A 287 -14.10 -5.21 2.45
CA THR A 287 -12.91 -5.92 2.90
C THR A 287 -11.80 -4.91 3.21
N ARG A 288 -10.60 -5.39 3.57
CA ARG A 288 -9.48 -4.51 3.90
C ARG A 288 -9.00 -3.71 2.68
N ASP A 289 -8.89 -4.38 1.53
CA ASP A 289 -8.46 -3.80 0.26
C ASP A 289 -9.60 -3.09 -0.47
N LEU A 290 -10.84 -3.41 -0.12
CA LEU A 290 -12.06 -2.78 -0.63
C LEU A 290 -12.78 -2.01 0.50
N PRO A 291 -12.15 -0.96 1.08
CA PRO A 291 -12.75 -0.20 2.18
C PRO A 291 -13.96 0.61 1.70
N VAL A 292 -13.93 1.05 0.43
CA VAL A 292 -15.08 1.61 -0.27
C VAL A 292 -15.80 0.47 -0.99
N PRO A 293 -17.14 0.35 -0.86
CA PRO A 293 -17.90 -0.64 -1.62
C PRO A 293 -17.58 -0.55 -3.11
N ALA A 294 -17.50 -1.71 -3.78
CA ALA A 294 -17.32 -1.74 -5.22
C ALA A 294 -18.38 -0.86 -5.90
N SER A 295 -17.92 0.07 -6.72
CA SER A 295 -18.83 0.94 -7.47
C SER A 295 -19.37 0.18 -8.68
N CYS A 296 -20.51 0.60 -9.18
CA CYS A 296 -21.03 0.01 -10.40
C CYS A 296 -20.47 0.80 -11.59
N ASP A 297 -19.66 0.16 -12.44
CA ASP A 297 -19.19 0.81 -13.66
C ASP A 297 -20.42 1.16 -14.52
N PRO A 298 -20.66 2.46 -14.78
CA PRO A 298 -21.87 2.90 -15.46
C PRO A 298 -21.95 2.45 -16.91
N ASN A 299 -20.83 2.08 -17.54
CA ASN A 299 -20.78 1.75 -18.96
C ASN A 299 -21.18 0.29 -19.25
N ASN A 300 -20.82 -0.63 -18.36
CA ASN A 300 -20.91 -2.09 -18.57
C ASN A 300 -21.61 -2.81 -17.41
N LYS A 301 -22.03 -2.10 -16.35
CA LYS A 301 -22.72 -2.64 -15.17
C LYS A 301 -21.93 -3.74 -14.46
N LEU A 302 -20.61 -3.57 -14.42
CA LEU A 302 -19.68 -4.49 -13.76
C LEU A 302 -19.22 -3.95 -12.40
N CYS A 303 -18.77 -4.89 -11.58
CA CYS A 303 -18.30 -4.68 -10.22
C CYS A 303 -16.94 -3.98 -10.21
N HIS A 304 -16.93 -2.66 -10.13
CA HIS A 304 -15.71 -1.87 -10.22
C HIS A 304 -15.05 -1.68 -8.86
N VAL A 305 -13.75 -1.94 -8.80
CA VAL A 305 -12.94 -1.83 -7.59
C VAL A 305 -11.69 -1.00 -7.85
N ALA A 306 -11.23 -0.33 -6.80
CA ALA A 306 -9.95 0.36 -6.77
C ALA A 306 -9.23 -0.05 -5.48
N VAL A 307 -7.93 -0.32 -5.60
CA VAL A 307 -7.04 -0.72 -4.52
C VAL A 307 -5.87 0.25 -4.49
N SER A 308 -5.44 0.63 -3.29
CA SER A 308 -4.28 1.50 -3.06
C SER A 308 -3.31 0.83 -2.08
N TYR A 309 -2.02 1.07 -2.27
CA TYR A 309 -0.94 0.43 -1.52
C TYR A 309 -0.15 1.45 -0.68
N ALA A 310 0.67 0.94 0.24
CA ALA A 310 1.47 1.74 1.16
C ALA A 310 2.55 2.58 0.46
N ASP A 311 3.00 2.17 -0.72
CA ASP A 311 3.92 2.93 -1.57
C ASP A 311 3.23 4.05 -2.38
N ALA A 312 1.97 4.33 -2.07
CA ALA A 312 1.08 5.25 -2.78
C ALA A 312 0.75 4.85 -4.23
N SER A 313 1.08 3.63 -4.66
CA SER A 313 0.56 3.08 -5.90
C SER A 313 -0.94 2.75 -5.77
N SER A 314 -1.64 2.72 -6.89
CA SER A 314 -3.07 2.38 -6.94
C SER A 314 -3.42 1.71 -8.25
N ILE A 315 -4.45 0.89 -8.22
CA ILE A 315 -4.94 0.17 -9.39
C ILE A 315 -6.45 -0.02 -9.33
N GLU A 316 -7.12 0.11 -10.46
CA GLU A 316 -8.56 0.01 -10.59
C GLU A 316 -8.98 -0.84 -11.79
N GLY A 317 -10.17 -1.42 -11.71
CA GLY A 317 -10.75 -2.27 -12.74
C GLY A 317 -11.99 -2.98 -12.25
N ASN A 318 -12.28 -4.15 -12.83
CA ASN A 318 -13.52 -4.87 -12.55
C ASN A 318 -13.25 -6.25 -11.95
N LEU A 319 -14.04 -6.67 -10.97
CA LEU A 319 -13.98 -8.03 -10.47
C LEU A 319 -14.48 -9.02 -11.54
N ALA A 320 -13.81 -10.15 -11.61
CA ALA A 320 -14.14 -11.26 -12.49
C ALA A 320 -13.84 -12.60 -11.80
N TYR A 321 -14.42 -13.66 -12.33
CA TYR A 321 -14.03 -15.03 -12.03
C TYR A 321 -13.24 -15.63 -13.18
N GLU A 322 -12.24 -16.44 -12.84
CA GLU A 322 -11.46 -17.18 -13.82
C GLU A 322 -10.95 -18.50 -13.23
N ASN A 323 -10.49 -19.40 -14.09
CA ASN A 323 -9.83 -20.63 -13.72
C ASN A 323 -8.33 -20.37 -13.54
N PHE A 324 -7.81 -20.60 -12.35
CA PHE A 324 -6.36 -20.58 -12.07
C PHE A 324 -5.82 -22.00 -12.14
N VAL A 325 -4.71 -22.19 -12.83
CA VAL A 325 -4.08 -23.49 -13.02
C VAL A 325 -2.74 -23.50 -12.30
N ILE A 326 -2.64 -24.37 -11.30
CA ILE A 326 -1.48 -24.49 -10.42
C ILE A 326 -0.95 -25.92 -10.54
N GLY A 327 0.27 -26.07 -11.06
CA GLY A 327 0.81 -27.37 -11.42
C GLY A 327 -0.10 -28.07 -12.45
N SER A 328 -0.59 -29.27 -12.12
CA SER A 328 -1.54 -30.02 -12.95
C SER A 328 -3.01 -29.81 -12.55
N SER A 329 -3.30 -28.98 -11.54
CA SER A 329 -4.65 -28.78 -11.02
C SER A 329 -5.26 -27.47 -11.53
N THR A 330 -6.46 -27.56 -12.10
CA THR A 330 -7.28 -26.39 -12.42
C THR A 330 -8.21 -26.06 -11.26
N GLN A 331 -8.20 -24.81 -10.82
CA GLN A 331 -9.06 -24.25 -9.80
C GLN A 331 -10.06 -23.30 -10.43
N PRO A 332 -11.31 -23.75 -10.65
CA PRO A 332 -12.30 -22.94 -11.31
C PRO A 332 -12.92 -21.90 -10.37
N GLY A 333 -13.36 -20.78 -10.94
CA GLY A 333 -14.18 -19.80 -10.20
C GLY A 333 -13.41 -19.01 -9.14
N PHE A 334 -12.12 -18.79 -9.34
CA PHE A 334 -11.33 -17.89 -8.50
C PHE A 334 -11.71 -16.44 -8.79
N LEU A 335 -12.07 -15.67 -7.76
CA LEU A 335 -12.39 -14.26 -7.86
C LEU A 335 -11.09 -13.44 -7.87
N PHE A 336 -10.94 -12.56 -8.84
CA PHE A 336 -9.79 -11.68 -8.96
C PHE A 336 -10.20 -10.31 -9.53
N GLY A 337 -9.32 -9.33 -9.38
CA GLY A 337 -9.43 -8.04 -10.06
C GLY A 337 -8.86 -8.09 -11.47
N CYS A 338 -9.67 -7.74 -12.46
CA CYS A 338 -9.25 -7.55 -13.84
C CYS A 338 -9.02 -6.06 -14.07
N MET A 339 -7.77 -5.64 -13.94
CA MET A 339 -7.37 -4.24 -13.74
C MET A 339 -7.08 -3.53 -15.07
N ASP A 340 -7.57 -2.31 -15.20
CA ASP A 340 -7.55 -1.53 -16.43
C ASP A 340 -6.56 -0.36 -16.40
N SER A 341 -6.46 0.32 -15.25
CA SER A 341 -5.66 1.52 -15.06
C SER A 341 -5.14 1.59 -13.63
N GLY A 342 -4.07 2.37 -13.43
CA GLY A 342 -3.47 2.56 -12.12
C GLY A 342 -2.37 3.60 -12.15
N TYR A 343 -1.95 4.02 -10.96
CA TYR A 343 -0.75 4.79 -10.72
C TYR A 343 0.31 3.88 -10.10
N SER A 344 1.54 3.96 -10.61
CA SER A 344 2.66 3.15 -10.15
C SER A 344 3.75 4.04 -9.56
N SER A 345 4.30 3.62 -8.42
CA SER A 345 5.49 4.19 -7.78
C SER A 345 6.77 3.78 -8.53
N ASN A 346 6.76 2.62 -9.20
CA ASN A 346 7.87 2.09 -9.99
C ASN A 346 7.38 1.39 -11.27
N SER A 347 7.04 2.18 -12.30
CA SER A 347 6.46 1.64 -13.53
C SER A 347 7.36 0.67 -14.29
N GLU A 348 8.69 0.79 -14.13
CA GLU A 348 9.64 -0.12 -14.78
C GLU A 348 9.58 -1.51 -14.18
N GLU A 349 9.46 -1.62 -12.86
CA GLU A 349 9.34 -2.91 -12.17
C GLU A 349 7.96 -3.52 -12.40
N ASP A 350 6.89 -2.75 -12.22
CA ASP A 350 5.51 -3.22 -12.39
C ASP A 350 5.27 -3.77 -13.81
N SER A 351 5.91 -3.16 -14.83
CA SER A 351 5.82 -3.61 -16.22
C SER A 351 6.27 -5.06 -16.46
N LYS A 352 7.08 -5.63 -15.55
CA LYS A 352 7.63 -6.99 -15.68
C LYS A 352 6.65 -8.05 -15.18
N THR A 353 5.59 -7.65 -14.51
CA THR A 353 4.61 -8.56 -13.92
C THR A 353 3.28 -8.43 -14.66
N THR A 354 2.49 -9.51 -14.62
CA THR A 354 1.11 -9.53 -15.11
C THR A 354 0.13 -9.11 -14.02
N GLY A 355 0.52 -9.15 -12.75
CA GLY A 355 -0.31 -8.70 -11.63
C GLY A 355 0.25 -9.05 -10.26
N LEU A 356 -0.64 -9.22 -9.28
CA LEU A 356 -0.31 -9.43 -7.87
C LEU A 356 -1.18 -10.52 -7.26
N MET A 357 -0.55 -11.42 -6.52
CA MET A 357 -1.16 -12.50 -5.76
C MET A 357 -1.25 -12.09 -4.30
N GLY A 358 -2.45 -11.66 -3.88
CA GLY A 358 -2.74 -11.31 -2.49
C GLY A 358 -2.81 -12.57 -1.63
N MET A 359 -2.00 -12.64 -0.59
CA MET A 359 -1.76 -13.83 0.24
C MET A 359 -2.13 -13.61 1.71
N ASN A 360 -2.74 -12.49 2.08
CA ASN A 360 -3.12 -12.23 3.47
C ASN A 360 -4.26 -13.15 3.95
N ARG A 361 -4.78 -12.93 5.16
CA ARG A 361 -5.80 -13.79 5.79
C ARG A 361 -7.23 -13.41 5.40
N GLY A 362 -7.40 -12.43 4.52
CA GLY A 362 -8.68 -11.93 4.09
C GLY A 362 -9.39 -12.89 3.15
N SER A 363 -10.68 -12.68 2.97
CA SER A 363 -11.57 -13.58 2.22
C SER A 363 -11.28 -13.63 0.72
N LEU A 364 -10.74 -12.55 0.15
CA LEU A 364 -10.41 -12.47 -1.28
C LEU A 364 -8.97 -12.89 -1.58
N SER A 365 -8.20 -13.31 -0.56
CA SER A 365 -6.84 -13.77 -0.75
C SER A 365 -6.77 -15.12 -1.44
N PHE A 366 -5.65 -15.34 -2.12
CA PHE A 366 -5.38 -16.56 -2.86
C PHE A 366 -5.47 -17.79 -1.95
N VAL A 367 -4.85 -17.73 -0.77
CA VAL A 367 -4.84 -18.83 0.21
C VAL A 367 -6.23 -19.13 0.76
N SER A 368 -7.06 -18.11 1.01
CA SER A 368 -8.43 -18.26 1.50
C SER A 368 -9.36 -18.86 0.44
N GLN A 369 -9.32 -18.33 -0.78
CA GLN A 369 -10.15 -18.80 -1.87
C GLN A 369 -9.79 -20.24 -2.30
N MET A 370 -8.49 -20.56 -2.32
CA MET A 370 -8.00 -21.91 -2.64
C MET A 370 -8.08 -22.88 -1.45
N ARG A 371 -8.42 -22.39 -0.26
CA ARG A 371 -8.55 -23.17 0.99
C ARG A 371 -7.29 -23.91 1.40
N PHE A 372 -6.11 -23.31 1.16
CA PHE A 372 -4.88 -23.88 1.67
C PHE A 372 -4.80 -23.69 3.18
N PRO A 373 -4.60 -24.75 3.98
CA PRO A 373 -4.50 -24.62 5.44
C PRO A 373 -3.20 -23.94 5.88
N LYS A 374 -2.19 -23.99 4.99
CA LYS A 374 -0.85 -23.46 5.20
C LYS A 374 -0.22 -23.10 3.86
N PHE A 375 0.78 -22.23 3.91
CA PHE A 375 1.75 -22.05 2.84
C PHE A 375 3.10 -21.71 3.44
N SER A 376 4.16 -21.99 2.69
CA SER A 376 5.52 -21.65 3.09
C SER A 376 6.29 -21.08 1.91
N TYR A 377 7.27 -20.24 2.15
CA TYR A 377 8.22 -19.84 1.11
C TYR A 377 9.63 -19.73 1.65
N CYS A 378 10.58 -19.85 0.74
CA CYS A 378 12.00 -19.72 1.04
C CYS A 378 12.65 -18.90 -0.07
N ILE A 379 13.06 -17.69 0.24
CA ILE A 379 13.63 -16.75 -0.72
C ILE A 379 15.15 -16.97 -0.79
N SER A 380 15.68 -17.22 -1.98
CA SER A 380 17.13 -17.32 -2.15
C SER A 380 17.86 -16.03 -1.76
N GLY A 381 19.03 -16.15 -1.13
CA GLY A 381 19.94 -15.02 -0.89
C GLY A 381 20.63 -14.50 -2.16
N PHE A 382 20.66 -15.27 -3.25
CA PHE A 382 21.32 -14.91 -4.51
C PHE A 382 20.30 -14.83 -5.66
N ASP A 383 20.77 -14.60 -6.88
CA ASP A 383 19.93 -14.55 -8.10
C ASP A 383 19.54 -15.97 -8.57
N SER A 384 19.04 -16.78 -7.64
CA SER A 384 18.49 -18.11 -7.91
C SER A 384 17.03 -18.18 -7.48
N SER A 385 16.29 -19.13 -8.06
CA SER A 385 14.90 -19.38 -7.68
C SER A 385 14.82 -19.85 -6.23
N GLY A 386 13.96 -19.21 -5.45
CA GLY A 386 13.41 -19.76 -4.22
C GLY A 386 12.23 -20.70 -4.49
N VAL A 387 11.50 -21.02 -3.44
CA VAL A 387 10.30 -21.87 -3.50
C VAL A 387 9.13 -21.20 -2.81
N LEU A 388 7.95 -21.36 -3.40
CA LEU A 388 6.65 -21.20 -2.76
C LEU A 388 5.99 -22.58 -2.67
N LEU A 389 5.56 -22.93 -1.46
CA LEU A 389 4.87 -24.15 -1.10
C LEU A 389 3.43 -23.79 -0.71
N LEU A 390 2.44 -24.41 -1.34
CA LEU A 390 1.04 -24.31 -0.95
C LEU A 390 0.59 -25.66 -0.38
N GLY A 391 0.05 -25.67 0.84
CA GLY A 391 -0.33 -26.89 1.56
C GLY A 391 0.65 -27.27 2.67
N ASP A 392 0.39 -28.42 3.30
CA ASP A 392 1.22 -28.96 4.39
C ASP A 392 2.24 -29.95 3.81
N ALA A 393 3.53 -29.73 4.08
CA ALA A 393 4.57 -30.68 3.77
C ALA A 393 5.66 -30.64 4.85
N ARG A 394 6.20 -31.82 5.16
CA ARG A 394 7.30 -31.99 6.12
C ARG A 394 8.50 -32.55 5.41
N PHE A 395 9.65 -31.96 5.67
CA PHE A 395 10.91 -32.36 5.07
C PHE A 395 11.89 -32.75 6.17
N SER A 396 12.53 -33.90 6.03
CA SER A 396 13.54 -34.36 7.01
C SER A 396 14.80 -33.49 7.03
N TRP A 397 15.10 -32.81 5.92
CA TRP A 397 16.21 -31.87 5.80
C TRP A 397 15.88 -30.48 6.37
N LEU A 398 14.61 -30.17 6.57
CA LEU A 398 14.18 -28.95 7.23
C LEU A 398 14.16 -29.22 8.73
N GLY A 399 15.01 -28.52 9.48
CA GLY A 399 15.02 -28.61 10.94
C GLY A 399 13.69 -28.17 11.56
N GLU A 400 13.57 -28.27 12.88
CA GLU A 400 12.38 -27.79 13.58
C GLU A 400 12.20 -26.27 13.39
N LEU A 401 10.97 -25.88 13.04
CA LEU A 401 10.59 -24.47 12.90
C LEU A 401 10.34 -23.86 14.27
N ASN A 402 10.89 -22.67 14.50
CA ASN A 402 10.54 -21.83 15.64
C ASN A 402 9.26 -21.07 15.30
N TYR A 403 8.23 -21.16 16.16
CA TYR A 403 6.94 -20.54 15.89
C TYR A 403 6.65 -19.36 16.80
N THR A 404 6.06 -18.32 16.23
CA THR A 404 5.39 -17.23 16.97
C THR A 404 3.90 -17.23 16.64
N PRO A 405 3.00 -17.00 17.62
CA PRO A 405 1.57 -16.90 17.35
C PRO A 405 1.25 -15.66 16.51
N LEU A 406 0.23 -15.77 15.66
CA LEU A 406 -0.39 -14.62 15.03
C LEU A 406 -1.27 -13.90 16.03
N ILE A 407 -1.07 -12.60 16.14
CA ILE A 407 -1.94 -11.74 16.94
C ILE A 407 -3.26 -11.55 16.20
N GLN A 408 -4.35 -11.76 16.92
CA GLN A 408 -5.70 -11.58 16.42
C GLN A 408 -6.37 -10.48 17.23
N MET A 409 -6.62 -9.34 16.58
CA MET A 409 -7.43 -8.27 17.16
C MET A 409 -8.75 -8.19 16.41
N SER A 410 -9.84 -8.23 17.18
CA SER A 410 -11.19 -8.15 16.62
C SER A 410 -11.67 -6.72 16.45
N ASP A 411 -11.12 -5.80 17.26
CA ASP A 411 -11.55 -4.41 17.29
C ASP A 411 -11.21 -3.69 15.97
N PRO A 412 -12.17 -2.95 15.39
CA PRO A 412 -11.93 -2.18 14.20
C PRO A 412 -11.19 -0.89 14.53
N LEU A 413 -9.86 -0.97 14.52
CA LEU A 413 -8.98 0.18 14.72
C LEU A 413 -8.51 0.76 13.37
N PRO A 414 -8.34 2.09 13.25
CA PRO A 414 -8.03 2.76 11.99
C PRO A 414 -6.68 2.36 11.38
N TYR A 415 -5.66 2.11 12.20
CA TYR A 415 -4.31 1.77 11.74
C TYR A 415 -3.98 0.28 11.87
N TYR A 416 -4.95 -0.55 12.26
CA TYR A 416 -4.72 -1.99 12.42
C TYR A 416 -5.36 -2.81 11.30
N ASP A 417 -4.52 -3.54 10.58
CA ASP A 417 -4.94 -4.50 9.59
C ASP A 417 -5.28 -5.86 10.22
N ARG A 418 -6.57 -6.15 10.39
CA ARG A 418 -7.04 -7.39 11.02
C ARG A 418 -6.73 -8.66 10.21
N VAL A 419 -6.44 -8.54 8.91
CA VAL A 419 -6.18 -9.67 8.02
C VAL A 419 -4.69 -9.83 7.67
N ALA A 420 -3.84 -8.90 8.08
CA ALA A 420 -2.39 -9.06 7.97
C ALA A 420 -1.84 -10.18 8.88
N TYR A 421 -0.68 -10.71 8.50
CA TYR A 421 0.10 -11.63 9.33
C TYR A 421 0.82 -10.87 10.43
N THR A 422 0.10 -10.63 11.51
CA THR A 422 0.59 -9.86 12.66
C THR A 422 1.28 -10.75 13.66
N VAL A 423 2.50 -10.41 14.06
CA VAL A 423 3.26 -11.10 15.11
C VAL A 423 3.60 -10.13 16.24
N GLN A 424 3.81 -10.62 17.47
CA GLN A 424 4.26 -9.76 18.56
C GLN A 424 5.79 -9.65 18.55
N LEU A 425 6.30 -8.47 18.20
CA LEU A 425 7.71 -8.13 18.44
C LEU A 425 7.88 -7.82 19.94
N GLU A 426 8.87 -8.43 20.59
CA GLU A 426 9.13 -8.24 22.02
C GLU A 426 10.40 -7.41 22.27
N GLY A 427 11.27 -7.35 21.28
CA GLY A 427 12.51 -6.59 21.36
C GLY A 427 13.40 -6.75 20.14
N ILE A 428 14.48 -5.98 20.12
CA ILE A 428 15.52 -6.05 19.09
C ILE A 428 16.88 -6.16 19.79
N LYS A 429 17.77 -6.97 19.23
CA LYS A 429 19.12 -7.21 19.74
C LYS A 429 20.15 -6.90 18.66
N VAL A 430 21.20 -6.14 19.01
CA VAL A 430 22.35 -5.84 18.14
C VAL A 430 23.60 -6.49 18.72
N GLY A 431 24.13 -7.49 18.02
CA GLY A 431 25.13 -8.40 18.55
C GLY A 431 24.57 -9.14 19.76
N ASN A 432 25.15 -8.88 20.93
CA ASN A 432 24.69 -9.46 22.21
C ASN A 432 23.89 -8.47 23.07
N LYS A 433 23.67 -7.24 22.60
CA LYS A 433 22.98 -6.20 23.37
C LYS A 433 21.52 -6.10 22.96
N ILE A 434 20.61 -6.33 23.90
CA ILE A 434 19.19 -6.03 23.74
C ILE A 434 19.01 -4.51 23.86
N LEU A 435 18.25 -3.91 22.95
CA LEU A 435 17.95 -2.48 22.99
C LEU A 435 17.06 -2.17 24.20
N ASP A 436 17.43 -1.15 24.96
CA ASP A 436 16.68 -0.70 26.13
C ASP A 436 15.50 0.17 25.68
N LEU A 437 14.37 -0.48 25.41
CA LEU A 437 13.12 0.12 24.97
C LEU A 437 11.97 -0.39 25.85
N PRO A 438 11.00 0.46 26.20
CA PRO A 438 9.85 0.02 26.97
C PRO A 438 9.02 -0.96 26.12
N ARG A 439 8.39 -1.95 26.77
CA ARG A 439 7.53 -2.93 26.08
C ARG A 439 6.41 -2.27 25.26
N SER A 440 5.90 -1.13 25.74
CA SER A 440 4.87 -0.35 25.04
C SER A 440 5.32 0.16 23.66
N ALA A 441 6.62 0.25 23.39
CA ALA A 441 7.13 0.63 22.07
C ALA A 441 6.90 -0.45 21.00
N PHE A 442 6.58 -1.68 21.40
CA PHE A 442 6.37 -2.81 20.50
C PHE A 442 4.93 -3.32 20.49
N VAL A 443 4.02 -2.65 21.20
CA VAL A 443 2.61 -3.04 21.30
C VAL A 443 1.78 -2.00 20.55
N PRO A 444 0.80 -2.42 19.74
CA PRO A 444 -0.11 -1.48 19.09
C PRO A 444 -0.79 -0.55 20.10
N ASP A 445 -0.90 0.72 19.76
CA ASP A 445 -1.61 1.68 20.61
C ASP A 445 -3.15 1.55 20.47
N HIS A 446 -3.89 2.42 21.14
CA HIS A 446 -5.35 2.46 21.10
C HIS A 446 -5.96 2.72 19.72
N THR A 447 -5.18 3.20 18.75
CA THR A 447 -5.57 3.42 17.35
C THR A 447 -5.14 2.26 16.44
N GLY A 448 -4.39 1.30 16.98
CA GLY A 448 -3.84 0.17 16.24
C GLY A 448 -2.46 0.43 15.64
N ALA A 449 -1.92 1.65 15.77
CA ALA A 449 -0.61 2.02 15.27
C ALA A 449 0.49 1.25 16.02
N GLY A 450 1.54 0.82 15.32
CA GLY A 450 2.57 -0.05 15.88
C GLY A 450 2.31 -1.55 15.75
N GLN A 451 1.34 -1.94 14.90
CA GLN A 451 1.19 -3.32 14.43
C GLN A 451 2.49 -3.84 13.81
N THR A 452 2.90 -5.09 14.08
CA THR A 452 4.04 -5.72 13.39
C THR A 452 3.59 -6.74 12.37
N MET A 453 3.70 -6.38 11.08
CA MET A 453 3.26 -7.18 9.94
C MET A 453 4.44 -7.90 9.28
N VAL A 454 4.27 -9.19 8.97
CA VAL A 454 5.21 -9.95 8.11
C VAL A 454 4.75 -9.82 6.67
N ASP A 455 5.53 -9.13 5.85
CA ASP A 455 5.11 -8.72 4.51
C ASP A 455 6.14 -9.08 3.42
N SER A 456 5.71 -9.88 2.44
CA SER A 456 6.51 -10.19 1.26
C SER A 456 6.44 -9.11 0.17
N GLY A 457 5.36 -8.31 0.14
CA GLY A 457 5.16 -7.20 -0.80
C GLY A 457 6.13 -6.05 -0.56
N THR A 458 6.55 -5.85 0.70
CA THR A 458 7.54 -4.85 1.07
C THR A 458 8.97 -5.38 0.98
N GLN A 459 9.89 -4.59 0.41
CA GLN A 459 11.29 -4.99 0.24
C GLN A 459 12.08 -5.02 1.56
N PHE A 460 12.17 -3.90 2.27
CA PHE A 460 12.98 -3.75 3.48
C PHE A 460 12.14 -3.78 4.76
N THR A 461 12.81 -3.87 5.91
CA THR A 461 12.09 -3.76 7.20
C THR A 461 11.97 -2.31 7.61
N PHE A 462 10.75 -1.88 7.93
CA PHE A 462 10.46 -0.56 8.46
C PHE A 462 10.01 -0.69 9.91
N LEU A 463 10.53 0.18 10.78
CA LEU A 463 10.26 0.19 12.20
C LEU A 463 9.75 1.58 12.60
N MET A 464 8.86 1.63 13.58
CA MET A 464 8.40 2.90 14.18
C MET A 464 9.59 3.73 14.64
N GLY A 465 9.51 5.05 14.47
CA GLY A 465 10.64 5.99 14.65
C GLY A 465 11.47 5.81 15.92
N PRO A 466 10.86 5.68 17.12
CA PRO A 466 11.61 5.47 18.36
C PRO A 466 12.45 4.18 18.35
N VAL A 467 11.88 3.09 17.83
CA VAL A 467 12.55 1.79 17.75
C VAL A 467 13.63 1.80 16.67
N TYR A 468 13.34 2.37 15.50
CA TYR A 468 14.31 2.57 14.44
C TYR A 468 15.53 3.36 14.94
N THR A 469 15.29 4.48 15.63
CA THR A 469 16.33 5.37 16.14
C THR A 469 17.25 4.63 17.12
N ALA A 470 16.70 3.84 18.03
CA ALA A 470 17.48 3.03 18.96
C ALA A 470 18.34 1.98 18.23
N LEU A 471 17.75 1.26 17.27
CA LEU A 471 18.45 0.26 16.46
C LEU A 471 19.58 0.89 15.64
N ARG A 472 19.27 1.94 14.90
CA ARG A 472 20.20 2.71 14.07
C ARG A 472 21.39 3.19 14.89
N ASN A 473 21.15 3.80 16.05
CA ASN A 473 22.19 4.36 16.89
C ASN A 473 23.10 3.28 17.47
N GLU A 474 22.53 2.16 17.93
CA GLU A 474 23.31 1.04 18.43
C GLU A 474 24.15 0.39 17.32
N PHE A 475 23.55 0.17 16.15
CA PHE A 475 24.26 -0.39 14.99
C PHE A 475 25.41 0.51 14.53
N LEU A 476 25.16 1.82 14.42
CA LEU A 476 26.20 2.82 14.11
C LEU A 476 27.33 2.80 15.16
N GLN A 477 26.98 2.73 16.45
CA GLN A 477 27.97 2.69 17.53
C GLN A 477 28.86 1.45 17.46
N GLN A 478 28.29 0.27 17.22
CA GLN A 478 29.05 -0.98 17.13
C GLN A 478 29.86 -1.08 15.82
N THR A 479 29.43 -0.40 14.75
CA THR A 479 30.11 -0.42 13.44
C THR A 479 31.12 0.69 13.21
N ARG A 480 31.21 1.68 14.11
CA ARG A 480 32.08 2.88 13.97
C ARG A 480 33.55 2.59 13.67
N ARG A 481 34.07 1.43 14.09
CA ARG A 481 35.48 1.02 13.87
C ARG A 481 35.70 0.21 12.60
N VAL A 482 34.63 -0.29 11.97
CA VAL A 482 34.70 -1.22 10.83
C VAL A 482 34.10 -0.63 9.55
N LEU A 483 33.18 0.33 9.66
CA LEU A 483 32.56 0.99 8.51
C LEU A 483 32.73 2.51 8.60
N GLN A 484 32.91 3.15 7.44
CA GLN A 484 32.93 4.61 7.32
C GLN A 484 31.53 5.12 6.99
N ALA A 485 30.89 5.84 7.91
CA ALA A 485 29.58 6.44 7.66
C ALA A 485 29.62 7.42 6.47
N TYR A 486 28.59 7.36 5.63
CA TYR A 486 28.35 8.28 4.53
C TYR A 486 27.63 9.52 5.09
N ASN A 487 28.41 10.53 5.46
CA ASN A 487 27.92 11.73 6.15
C ASN A 487 27.31 12.76 5.18
N ASP A 488 26.20 12.41 4.53
CA ASP A 488 25.37 13.35 3.77
C ASP A 488 23.99 13.46 4.44
N PRO A 489 23.71 14.57 5.15
CA PRO A 489 22.45 14.73 5.87
C PRO A 489 21.23 14.87 4.95
N ASN A 490 21.44 15.11 3.65
CA ASN A 490 20.36 15.24 2.67
C ASN A 490 20.07 13.93 1.94
N PHE A 491 20.88 12.89 2.18
CA PHE A 491 20.72 11.60 1.53
C PHE A 491 19.97 10.63 2.43
N VAL A 492 18.79 10.21 1.97
CA VAL A 492 17.98 9.17 2.61
C VAL A 492 17.61 8.16 1.55
N PHE A 493 18.13 6.94 1.67
CA PHE A 493 17.86 5.89 0.70
C PHE A 493 16.40 5.42 0.82
N GLN A 494 15.70 5.39 -0.31
CA GLN A 494 14.25 5.13 -0.42
C GLN A 494 13.39 5.93 0.57
N GLY A 495 13.79 7.15 0.92
CA GLY A 495 13.01 8.03 1.80
C GLY A 495 13.00 7.67 3.29
N ALA A 496 13.50 6.50 3.69
CA ALA A 496 13.41 6.01 5.06
C ALA A 496 14.70 5.43 5.68
N MET A 497 15.75 5.18 4.89
CA MET A 497 17.02 4.60 5.36
C MET A 497 18.12 5.66 5.33
N ASP A 498 18.39 6.31 6.46
CA ASP A 498 19.32 7.44 6.58
C ASP A 498 20.74 7.03 7.01
N LEU A 499 20.93 5.78 7.46
CA LEU A 499 22.23 5.25 7.86
C LEU A 499 22.91 4.56 6.68
N CYS A 500 23.86 5.25 6.05
CA CYS A 500 24.65 4.70 4.95
C CYS A 500 26.14 4.74 5.22
N TYR A 501 26.90 3.96 4.46
CA TYR A 501 28.33 3.76 4.61
C TYR A 501 29.03 3.82 3.25
N ARG A 502 30.23 4.38 3.24
CA ARG A 502 31.14 4.35 2.11
C ARG A 502 31.99 3.09 2.20
N VAL A 503 31.97 2.27 1.14
CA VAL A 503 32.74 1.02 1.06
C VAL A 503 33.76 1.14 -0.07
N MET A 504 35.05 1.04 0.28
CA MET A 504 36.16 1.30 -0.64
C MET A 504 36.55 0.07 -1.47
N GLY A 505 36.73 0.29 -2.77
CA GLY A 505 37.60 -0.49 -3.67
C GLY A 505 37.37 -2.01 -3.80
N SER A 506 36.31 -2.57 -3.22
CA SER A 506 36.05 -4.01 -3.23
C SER A 506 34.90 -4.33 -4.18
N SER A 507 35.17 -5.13 -5.21
CA SER A 507 34.13 -5.66 -6.11
C SER A 507 33.13 -6.58 -5.40
N ARG A 508 33.54 -7.17 -4.27
CA ARG A 508 32.71 -7.93 -3.31
C ARG A 508 33.16 -7.63 -1.88
N PRO A 509 32.59 -6.61 -1.21
CA PRO A 509 32.88 -6.40 0.21
C PRO A 509 32.39 -7.59 1.05
N SER A 510 33.00 -7.82 2.21
CA SER A 510 32.55 -8.84 3.16
C SER A 510 32.00 -8.18 4.41
N PHE A 511 30.76 -8.51 4.74
CA PHE A 511 30.05 -7.97 5.90
C PHE A 511 29.91 -8.99 7.05
N SER A 512 30.68 -10.07 7.00
CA SER A 512 30.65 -11.16 8.00
C SER A 512 30.94 -10.72 9.43
N ASN A 513 31.72 -9.65 9.63
CA ASN A 513 32.10 -9.12 10.94
C ASN A 513 31.11 -8.09 11.50
N LEU A 514 30.03 -7.76 10.78
CA LEU A 514 29.03 -6.81 11.27
C LEU A 514 28.19 -7.42 12.40
N PRO A 515 27.75 -6.62 13.39
CA PRO A 515 26.91 -7.12 14.46
C PRO A 515 25.57 -7.57 13.89
N ARG A 516 25.20 -8.82 14.17
CA ARG A 516 23.89 -9.38 13.83
C ARG A 516 22.79 -8.55 14.45
N VAL A 517 21.72 -8.28 13.70
CA VAL A 517 20.48 -7.68 14.23
C VAL A 517 19.45 -8.79 14.37
N SER A 518 18.86 -8.95 15.55
CA SER A 518 17.90 -10.02 15.83
C SER A 518 16.57 -9.43 16.28
N LEU A 519 15.49 -9.82 15.60
CA LEU A 519 14.11 -9.50 15.95
C LEU A 519 13.59 -10.62 16.85
N MET A 520 13.21 -10.26 18.08
CA MET A 520 12.78 -11.20 19.09
C MET A 520 11.25 -11.21 19.13
N PHE A 521 10.65 -12.38 18.91
CA PHE A 521 9.22 -12.60 19.00
C PHE A 521 8.89 -13.55 20.13
N GLN A 522 7.61 -13.65 20.48
CA GLN A 522 7.16 -14.67 21.42
C GLN A 522 7.46 -16.08 20.87
N GLY A 523 8.45 -16.77 21.45
CA GLY A 523 8.81 -18.15 21.10
C GLY A 523 9.68 -18.32 19.85
N ALA A 524 10.06 -17.23 19.17
CA ALA A 524 10.90 -17.29 17.98
C ALA A 524 11.85 -16.08 17.89
N GLU A 525 12.96 -16.24 17.19
CA GLU A 525 13.91 -15.16 16.90
C GLU A 525 14.28 -15.23 15.42
N MET A 526 14.24 -14.09 14.72
CA MET A 526 14.71 -13.97 13.34
C MET A 526 15.93 -13.05 13.29
N SER A 527 17.03 -13.55 12.72
CA SER A 527 18.30 -12.83 12.67
C SER A 527 18.65 -12.36 11.26
N VAL A 528 19.24 -11.17 11.19
CA VAL A 528 19.80 -10.55 9.99
C VAL A 528 21.30 -10.37 10.21
N SER A 529 22.11 -10.88 9.27
CA SER A 529 23.57 -10.85 9.36
C SER A 529 24.22 -10.79 7.98
N GLY A 530 25.49 -10.36 7.93
CA GLY A 530 26.28 -10.35 6.71
C GLY A 530 25.74 -9.35 5.69
N GLU A 531 25.70 -9.78 4.42
CA GLU A 531 25.24 -8.98 3.27
C GLU A 531 23.81 -8.44 3.44
N ARG A 532 22.95 -9.11 4.21
CA ARG A 532 21.55 -8.68 4.42
C ARG A 532 21.39 -7.48 5.35
N LEU A 533 22.47 -7.02 5.98
CA LEU A 533 22.45 -5.82 6.84
C LEU A 533 22.65 -4.53 6.03
N LEU A 534 23.25 -4.62 4.84
CA LEU A 534 23.66 -3.47 4.05
C LEU A 534 23.31 -3.68 2.57
N TYR A 535 22.56 -2.76 2.00
CA TYR A 535 22.18 -2.79 0.59
C TYR A 535 23.01 -1.81 -0.23
N ARG A 536 23.63 -2.29 -1.32
CA ARG A 536 24.38 -1.43 -2.25
C ARG A 536 23.40 -0.50 -2.98
N VAL A 537 23.59 0.80 -2.85
CA VAL A 537 22.79 1.79 -3.59
C VAL A 537 23.20 1.74 -5.07
N PRO A 538 22.27 1.43 -6.00
CA PRO A 538 22.55 1.43 -7.43
C PRO A 538 23.00 2.82 -7.90
N ASP A 539 23.91 2.84 -8.88
CA ASP A 539 24.39 4.05 -9.57
C ASP A 539 24.98 5.18 -8.70
N MET A 540 25.15 4.92 -7.41
CA MET A 540 25.84 5.81 -6.47
C MET A 540 27.25 5.33 -6.17
N ASN A 541 28.15 5.69 -7.07
CA ASN A 541 29.58 5.50 -6.91
C ASN A 541 30.30 6.86 -6.73
N LYS A 542 31.26 6.92 -5.82
CA LYS A 542 32.17 8.07 -5.68
C LYS A 542 33.59 7.62 -6.02
N GLY A 543 33.95 7.71 -7.31
CA GLY A 543 35.17 7.09 -7.83
C GLY A 543 35.03 5.56 -7.85
N SER A 544 35.97 4.85 -7.23
CA SER A 544 35.92 3.38 -7.05
C SER A 544 35.00 2.90 -5.93
N ASP A 545 34.45 3.82 -5.15
CA ASP A 545 33.76 3.47 -3.90
C ASP A 545 32.26 3.39 -4.12
N SER A 546 31.64 2.40 -3.49
CA SER A 546 30.19 2.19 -3.52
C SER A 546 29.56 2.65 -2.20
N VAL A 547 28.33 3.15 -2.28
CA VAL A 547 27.52 3.48 -1.10
C VAL A 547 26.64 2.28 -0.73
N TYR A 548 26.62 1.92 0.54
CA TYR A 548 25.79 0.86 1.10
C TYR A 548 24.93 1.43 2.23
N CYS A 549 23.62 1.16 2.23
CA CYS A 549 22.72 1.66 3.27
C CYS A 549 22.22 0.53 4.16
N PHE A 550 22.05 0.84 5.44
CA PHE A 550 21.45 -0.05 6.42
C PHE A 550 20.03 -0.41 5.98
N THR A 551 19.71 -1.70 6.01
CA THR A 551 18.49 -2.28 5.40
C THR A 551 17.24 -2.17 6.27
N PHE A 552 17.32 -1.47 7.39
CA PHE A 552 16.19 -1.08 8.21
C PHE A 552 15.89 0.40 7.98
N GLY A 553 14.61 0.76 7.87
CA GLY A 553 14.16 2.14 7.69
C GLY A 553 13.19 2.60 8.78
N ASN A 554 12.98 3.92 8.83
CA ASN A 554 11.98 4.56 9.68
C ASN A 554 10.61 4.57 8.97
N SER A 555 9.61 3.91 9.55
CA SER A 555 8.26 3.86 8.97
C SER A 555 7.54 5.21 9.01
N ASP A 556 7.83 6.05 10.00
CA ASP A 556 7.24 7.39 10.17
C ASP A 556 7.59 8.29 8.96
N LEU A 557 8.78 8.11 8.37
CA LEU A 557 9.21 8.87 7.18
C LEU A 557 8.46 8.47 5.90
N LEU A 558 7.76 7.34 5.94
CA LEU A 558 6.90 6.85 4.85
C LEU A 558 5.40 7.08 5.13
N GLY A 559 5.04 7.65 6.28
CA GLY A 559 3.65 7.75 6.71
C GLY A 559 3.01 6.38 7.01
N ILE A 560 3.83 5.39 7.39
CA ILE A 560 3.38 4.04 7.74
C ILE A 560 3.39 3.91 9.27
N GLU A 561 2.21 3.84 9.87
CA GLU A 561 2.01 3.72 11.33
C GLU A 561 2.13 2.26 11.82
N ALA A 562 3.12 1.51 11.31
CA ALA A 562 3.31 0.10 11.62
C ALA A 562 4.76 -0.36 11.44
N PHE A 563 5.14 -1.43 12.14
CA PHE A 563 6.33 -2.20 11.83
C PHE A 563 6.04 -3.15 10.66
N VAL A 564 6.92 -3.16 9.67
CA VAL A 564 6.79 -4.04 8.49
C VAL A 564 8.06 -4.85 8.34
N ILE A 565 7.96 -6.17 8.42
CA ILE A 565 9.09 -7.08 8.20
C ILE A 565 9.12 -7.44 6.71
N GLY A 566 9.88 -6.67 5.92
CA GLY A 566 10.01 -6.89 4.48
C GLY A 566 10.83 -8.13 4.10
N HIS A 567 10.71 -8.52 2.83
CA HIS A 567 11.23 -9.79 2.34
C HIS A 567 12.76 -9.87 2.24
N HIS A 568 13.48 -8.75 2.18
CA HIS A 568 14.94 -8.73 2.17
C HIS A 568 15.51 -9.44 3.42
N HIS A 569 14.88 -9.23 4.57
CA HIS A 569 15.28 -9.87 5.82
C HIS A 569 14.76 -11.30 5.98
N GLN A 570 13.85 -11.73 5.11
CA GLN A 570 13.32 -13.09 5.04
C GLN A 570 14.13 -13.98 4.07
N GLN A 571 15.15 -13.43 3.40
CA GLN A 571 16.08 -14.21 2.55
C GLN A 571 16.86 -15.23 3.36
N ASN A 572 16.99 -16.46 2.83
CA ASN A 572 17.57 -17.62 3.52
C ASN A 572 16.88 -17.95 4.86
N VAL A 573 15.58 -17.67 4.93
CA VAL A 573 14.70 -18.10 6.02
C VAL A 573 13.53 -18.86 5.38
N TRP A 574 13.28 -20.06 5.88
CA TRP A 574 12.04 -20.78 5.60
C TRP A 574 10.92 -20.15 6.42
N MET A 575 9.99 -19.50 5.74
CA MET A 575 8.82 -18.86 6.32
C MET A 575 7.63 -19.80 6.15
N GLU A 576 7.01 -20.25 7.23
CA GLU A 576 5.76 -21.02 7.20
C GLU A 576 4.62 -20.21 7.81
N PHE A 577 3.50 -20.12 7.12
CA PHE A 577 2.27 -19.49 7.60
C PHE A 577 1.23 -20.58 7.84
N ASP A 578 1.04 -20.92 9.11
CA ASP A 578 0.10 -21.95 9.55
C ASP A 578 -1.24 -21.30 9.90
N LEU A 579 -2.16 -21.26 8.93
CA LEU A 579 -3.45 -20.55 9.06
C LEU A 579 -4.37 -21.27 10.04
N VAL A 580 -4.29 -22.61 10.09
CA VAL A 580 -5.08 -23.44 11.01
C VAL A 580 -4.69 -23.19 12.46
N LYS A 581 -3.39 -23.14 12.76
CA LYS A 581 -2.91 -22.90 14.13
C LYS A 581 -2.62 -21.43 14.43
N SER A 582 -2.91 -20.53 13.49
CA SER A 582 -2.70 -19.08 13.62
C SER A 582 -1.29 -18.74 14.13
N ARG A 583 -0.25 -19.14 13.39
CA ARG A 583 1.15 -18.92 13.77
C ARG A 583 2.07 -18.83 12.56
N VAL A 584 3.20 -18.15 12.71
CA VAL A 584 4.27 -18.06 11.70
C VAL A 584 5.49 -18.82 12.21
N GLY A 585 6.06 -19.67 11.36
CA GLY A 585 7.25 -20.47 11.62
C GLY A 585 8.47 -19.95 10.87
N PHE A 586 9.64 -20.01 11.50
CA PHE A 586 10.92 -19.58 10.94
C PHE A 586 11.98 -20.67 11.11
N ALA A 587 12.78 -20.89 10.07
CA ALA A 587 14.06 -21.60 10.20
C ALA A 587 15.09 -21.00 9.23
N GLU A 588 16.29 -20.70 9.73
CA GLU A 588 17.40 -20.30 8.85
C GLU A 588 17.85 -21.48 7.99
N ILE A 589 17.85 -21.29 6.68
CA ILE A 589 18.26 -22.33 5.73
C ILE A 589 18.72 -21.69 4.42
N ARG A 590 19.65 -22.35 3.74
CA ARG A 590 20.06 -21.96 2.38
C ARG A 590 18.93 -22.33 1.40
N CYS A 591 18.06 -21.38 1.08
CA CYS A 591 16.86 -21.62 0.28
C CYS A 591 17.16 -22.16 -1.13
N GLU A 592 18.34 -21.85 -1.68
CA GLU A 592 18.81 -22.47 -2.93
C GLU A 592 18.94 -24.00 -2.82
N LEU A 593 19.54 -24.50 -1.73
CA LEU A 593 19.71 -25.93 -1.49
C LEU A 593 18.36 -26.61 -1.17
N ALA A 594 17.47 -25.87 -0.48
CA ALA A 594 16.10 -26.32 -0.26
C ALA A 594 15.36 -26.48 -1.60
N GLY A 595 15.50 -25.51 -2.51
CA GLY A 595 14.94 -25.59 -3.87
C GLY A 595 15.48 -26.79 -4.65
N GLN A 596 16.79 -27.03 -4.62
CA GLN A 596 17.41 -28.21 -5.25
C GLN A 596 16.87 -29.52 -4.68
N SER A 597 16.72 -29.61 -3.36
CA SER A 597 16.17 -30.79 -2.67
C SER A 597 14.71 -31.09 -3.04
N LEU A 598 13.99 -30.07 -3.51
CA LEU A 598 12.61 -30.15 -3.98
C LEU A 598 12.51 -30.31 -5.51
N GLY A 599 13.63 -30.36 -6.23
CA GLY A 599 13.66 -30.44 -7.69
C GLY A 599 13.29 -29.13 -8.39
N ILE A 600 13.46 -27.97 -7.73
CA ILE A 600 13.02 -26.63 -8.18
C ILE A 600 14.20 -25.81 -8.75
N GLY A 601 15.32 -26.41 -9.16
CA GLY A 601 16.31 -25.70 -9.97
C GLY A 601 17.51 -26.54 -10.44
N PRO A 602 18.39 -25.98 -11.30
CA PRO A 602 18.10 -24.98 -12.35
C PRO A 602 17.20 -25.53 -13.46
#